data_AF-A0A2P5VPG0-F1
#
_entry.id   AF-A0A2P5VPG0-F1
#
_cell.length_a   1.000
_cell.length_b   1.000
_cell.length_c   1.000
_cell.angle_alpha   90.00
_cell.angle_beta   90.00
_cell.angle_gamma   90.00
#
_symmetry.space_group_name_H-M   'P 1'
#
loop_
_entity.id
_entity.type
_entity.pdbx_description
1 polymer ?
#
loop_
_entity_poly.entity_id
_entity_poly.type
_entity_poly.pdbx_seq_one_letter_code
_entity_poly.pdbx_strand_id
1 'polypeptide(L)'
;MTREAFPAISTDVIFPLSHSLNYKIGPNDHIANVKGDPKVSSMKEIVAHETVLLLEQQNCLFVCDLDNKFEKGLIVVAKLFEKAKLREATSLGKHFCLKKLKDALESLKRCVTRRNKDDVEEVIAMLEALEIELTQRGELIQEKAEVKKLDLKELMKEIQEARRIKMLHQLKHELCALRVEV
;
A
#
# COMPACT_ATOMS: atom_id res chain seq x y z
N MET A 1 -38.72 32.00 7.82
CA MET A 1 -37.61 32.66 7.11
C MET A 1 -36.30 32.27 7.80
N THR A 2 -35.79 31.07 7.56
CA THR A 2 -34.52 30.59 8.10
C THR A 2 -33.47 30.65 6.98
N ARG A 3 -32.45 31.49 7.15
CA ARG A 3 -31.31 31.61 6.22
C ARG A 3 -30.38 30.42 6.45
N GLU A 4 -30.20 29.60 5.42
CA GLU A 4 -29.19 28.55 5.39
C GLU A 4 -27.79 29.16 5.27
N ALA A 5 -26.88 28.70 6.12
CA ALA A 5 -25.47 29.07 6.10
C ALA A 5 -24.75 28.31 4.99
N PHE A 6 -24.14 29.03 4.06
CA PHE A 6 -23.27 28.44 3.04
C PHE A 6 -21.98 27.90 3.68
N PRO A 7 -21.42 26.78 3.19
CA PRO A 7 -20.15 26.26 3.68
C PRO A 7 -19.05 27.29 3.37
N ALA A 8 -18.22 27.61 4.37
CA ALA A 8 -17.04 28.43 4.19
C ALA A 8 -16.10 27.77 3.17
N ILE A 9 -15.93 28.43 2.03
CA ILE A 9 -15.00 28.04 0.99
C ILE A 9 -13.58 28.21 1.55
N SER A 10 -12.78 27.14 1.50
CA SER A 10 -11.38 27.13 1.95
C SER A 10 -10.60 28.26 1.28
N THR A 11 -10.04 29.15 2.10
CA THR A 11 -9.25 30.33 1.71
C THR A 11 -7.80 30.03 1.34
N ASP A 12 -7.40 28.76 1.29
CA ASP A 12 -5.97 28.38 1.15
C ASP A 12 -5.58 28.08 -0.30
N VAL A 13 -5.96 28.95 -1.22
CA VAL A 13 -5.36 28.98 -2.56
C VAL A 13 -4.72 30.35 -2.77
N ILE A 14 -3.54 30.52 -2.18
CA ILE A 14 -2.67 31.65 -2.50
C ILE A 14 -1.95 31.29 -3.79
N PHE A 15 -2.41 31.83 -4.91
CA PHE A 15 -1.60 31.87 -6.13
C PHE A 15 -0.48 32.88 -5.88
N PRO A 16 0.81 32.47 -5.90
CA PRO A 16 1.89 33.44 -5.96
C PRO A 16 1.81 34.11 -7.32
N LEU A 17 1.15 35.27 -7.36
CA LEU A 17 1.16 36.15 -8.51
C LEU A 17 2.61 36.65 -8.66
N SER A 18 3.40 35.95 -9.48
CA SER A 18 4.84 36.20 -9.67
C SER A 18 5.14 37.50 -10.42
N HIS A 19 4.10 38.27 -10.77
CA HIS A 19 4.24 39.68 -11.11
C HIS A 19 3.30 40.49 -10.23
N SER A 20 3.85 41.43 -9.46
CA SER A 20 3.05 42.48 -8.84
C SER A 20 2.44 43.30 -9.96
N LEU A 21 1.13 43.13 -10.16
CA LEU A 21 0.35 43.93 -11.09
C LEU A 21 0.35 45.37 -10.55
N ASN A 22 1.29 46.18 -11.03
CA ASN A 22 1.46 47.58 -10.64
C ASN A 22 0.37 48.46 -11.28
N TYR A 23 -0.90 48.18 -10.96
CA TYR A 23 -1.98 49.09 -11.28
C TYR A 23 -2.37 49.87 -10.03
N LYS A 24 -2.51 51.20 -10.16
CA LYS A 24 -3.15 52.02 -9.14
C LYS A 24 -4.58 52.28 -9.58
N ILE A 25 -5.53 51.97 -8.70
CA ILE A 25 -6.95 52.30 -8.89
C ILE A 25 -7.10 53.80 -8.61
N GLY A 26 -7.49 54.56 -9.62
CA GLY A 26 -7.77 55.99 -9.49
C GLY A 26 -9.18 56.23 -8.93
N PRO A 27 -9.49 57.46 -8.47
CA PRO A 27 -10.86 57.82 -8.08
C PRO A 27 -11.81 57.57 -9.27
N ASN A 28 -12.93 56.88 -9.01
CA ASN A 28 -13.91 56.31 -9.96
C ASN A 28 -13.60 54.92 -10.56
N ASP A 29 -12.77 54.10 -9.90
CA ASP A 29 -12.53 52.69 -10.28
C ASP A 29 -11.93 52.48 -11.69
N HIS A 30 -11.30 53.51 -12.24
CA HIS A 30 -10.61 53.42 -13.52
C HIS A 30 -9.17 52.94 -13.32
N ILE A 31 -8.78 51.86 -14.01
CA ILE A 31 -7.41 51.33 -14.01
C ILE A 31 -6.52 52.26 -14.85
N ALA A 32 -5.63 53.01 -14.19
CA ALA A 32 -4.60 53.79 -14.87
C ALA A 32 -3.29 52.98 -14.95
N ASN A 33 -2.91 52.56 -16.16
CA ASN A 33 -1.63 51.87 -16.41
C ASN A 33 -0.47 52.85 -16.21
N VAL A 34 0.42 52.57 -15.25
CA VAL A 34 1.70 53.28 -15.10
C VAL A 34 2.62 52.84 -16.23
N LYS A 35 3.04 53.81 -17.05
CA LYS A 35 3.91 53.64 -18.20
C LYS A 35 5.34 53.32 -17.74
N GLY A 36 5.73 52.05 -17.84
CA GLY A 36 7.09 51.54 -17.68
C GLY A 36 7.29 50.34 -18.62
N ASP A 37 8.47 50.28 -19.25
CA ASP A 37 8.78 49.51 -20.45
C ASP A 37 8.25 48.07 -20.50
N PRO A 38 7.50 47.69 -21.55
CA PRO A 38 6.97 46.35 -21.66
C PRO A 38 7.99 45.46 -22.38
N LYS A 39 8.81 44.74 -21.61
CA LYS A 39 9.08 43.34 -21.97
C LYS A 39 7.83 42.53 -21.58
N VAL A 40 6.68 42.92 -22.14
CA VAL A 40 5.42 42.21 -21.97
C VAL A 40 5.56 40.99 -22.83
N SER A 41 5.95 39.88 -22.19
CA SER A 41 5.82 38.55 -22.74
C SER A 41 4.44 38.47 -23.40
N SER A 42 4.41 38.09 -24.67
CA SER A 42 3.14 38.07 -25.40
C SER A 42 2.17 37.14 -24.67
N MET A 43 0.86 37.39 -24.75
CA MET A 43 -0.16 36.56 -24.06
C MET A 43 0.04 35.05 -24.30
N LYS A 44 0.51 34.67 -25.50
CA LYS A 44 0.84 33.28 -25.84
C LYS A 44 1.99 32.70 -25.00
N GLU A 45 2.99 33.52 -24.71
CA GLU A 45 4.17 33.16 -23.93
C GLU A 45 3.84 33.03 -22.44
N ILE A 46 2.94 33.89 -21.93
CA ILE A 46 2.40 33.79 -20.57
C ILE A 46 1.58 32.50 -20.41
N VAL A 47 0.66 32.24 -21.35
CA VAL A 47 -0.15 31.01 -21.33
C VAL A 47 0.72 29.75 -21.45
N ALA A 48 1.75 29.77 -22.29
CA ALA A 48 2.68 28.65 -22.41
C ALA A 48 3.44 28.40 -21.09
N HIS A 49 3.93 29.46 -20.45
CA HIS A 49 4.64 29.37 -19.18
C HIS A 49 3.72 28.88 -18.03
N GLU A 50 2.50 29.40 -17.93
CA GLU A 50 1.50 28.94 -16.95
C GLU A 50 1.09 27.48 -17.17
N THR A 51 0.95 27.04 -18.43
CA THR A 51 0.63 25.64 -18.76
C THR A 51 1.73 24.69 -18.29
N VAL A 52 3.00 25.07 -18.45
CA VAL A 52 4.14 24.27 -17.97
C VAL A 52 4.16 24.20 -16.45
N LEU A 53 3.96 25.32 -15.75
CA LEU A 53 3.91 25.35 -14.29
C LEU A 53 2.76 24.52 -13.71
N LEU A 54 1.57 24.58 -14.33
CA LEU A 54 0.42 23.78 -13.90
C LEU A 54 0.67 22.29 -14.10
N LEU A 55 1.31 21.90 -15.21
CA LEU A 55 1.67 20.51 -15.47
C LEU A 55 2.72 20.00 -14.47
N GLU A 56 3.71 20.83 -14.15
CA GLU A 56 4.74 20.51 -13.16
C GLU A 56 4.14 20.37 -11.75
N GLN A 57 3.22 21.25 -11.36
CA GLN A 57 2.46 21.14 -10.11
C GLN A 57 1.60 19.88 -10.05
N GLN A 58 0.92 19.52 -11.14
CA GLN A 58 0.14 18.29 -11.22
C GLN A 58 1.01 17.04 -11.03
N ASN A 59 2.22 17.03 -11.62
CA ASN A 59 3.18 15.95 -11.41
C ASN A 59 3.66 15.90 -9.95
N CYS A 60 3.99 17.03 -9.32
CA CYS A 60 4.40 17.06 -7.91
C CYS A 60 3.29 16.57 -6.98
N LEU A 61 2.03 16.96 -7.22
CA LEU A 61 0.88 16.44 -6.47
C LEU A 61 0.74 14.92 -6.62
N PHE A 62 0.94 14.40 -7.84
CA PHE A 62 0.88 12.96 -8.11
C PHE A 62 2.01 12.17 -7.45
N VAL A 63 3.23 12.74 -7.39
CA VAL A 63 4.38 12.16 -6.67
C VAL A 63 4.13 12.17 -5.16
N CYS A 64 3.66 13.28 -4.58
CA CYS A 64 3.30 13.35 -3.17
C CYS A 64 2.20 12.34 -2.78
N ASP A 65 1.21 12.16 -3.65
CA ASP A 65 0.17 11.14 -3.46
C ASP A 65 0.72 9.72 -3.55
N LEU A 66 1.70 9.48 -4.42
CA LEU A 66 2.38 8.21 -4.54
C LEU A 66 3.21 7.92 -3.29
N ASP A 67 4.01 8.87 -2.82
CA ASP A 67 4.82 8.76 -1.60
C ASP A 67 3.93 8.51 -0.38
N ASN A 68 2.80 9.20 -0.25
CA ASN A 68 1.83 8.97 0.81
C ASN A 68 1.23 7.55 0.76
N LYS A 69 0.97 7.01 -0.44
CA LYS A 69 0.52 5.62 -0.61
C LYS A 69 1.61 4.62 -0.25
N PHE A 70 2.86 4.90 -0.60
CA PHE A 70 4.01 4.08 -0.22
C PHE A 70 4.22 4.06 1.29
N GLU A 71 4.21 5.22 1.95
CA GLU A 71 4.39 5.34 3.40
C GLU A 71 3.28 4.59 4.15
N LYS A 72 2.02 4.77 3.75
CA LYS A 72 0.89 4.01 4.30
C LYS A 72 1.04 2.51 4.08
N GLY A 73 1.49 2.10 2.88
CA GLY A 73 1.78 0.71 2.56
C GLY A 73 2.90 0.13 3.45
N LEU A 74 3.97 0.89 3.65
CA LEU A 74 5.11 0.52 4.49
C LEU A 74 4.69 0.33 5.95
N ILE A 75 3.87 1.23 6.49
CA ILE A 75 3.32 1.12 7.84
C ILE A 75 2.48 -0.16 7.99
N VAL A 76 1.65 -0.50 6.99
CA VAL A 76 0.85 -1.73 6.99
C VAL A 76 1.76 -2.97 6.95
N VAL A 77 2.78 -2.96 6.09
CA VAL A 77 3.76 -4.05 5.98
C VAL A 77 4.53 -4.23 7.28
N ALA A 78 5.01 -3.15 7.91
CA ALA A 78 5.72 -3.21 9.18
C ALA A 78 4.84 -3.80 10.31
N LYS A 79 3.56 -3.41 10.39
CA LYS A 79 2.61 -3.99 11.35
C LYS A 79 2.37 -5.48 11.12
N LEU A 80 2.28 -5.91 9.87
CA LEU A 80 2.13 -7.33 9.52
C LEU A 80 3.40 -8.13 9.82
N PHE A 81 4.57 -7.54 9.58
CA PHE A 81 5.86 -8.16 9.87
C PHE A 81 6.08 -8.38 11.36
N GLU A 82 5.80 -7.39 12.20
CA GLU A 82 5.89 -7.56 13.66
C GLU A 82 4.89 -8.60 14.17
N LYS A 83 3.66 -8.62 13.62
CA LYS A 83 2.67 -9.67 13.92
C LYS A 83 3.17 -11.07 13.53
N ALA A 84 3.90 -11.19 12.40
CA ALA A 84 4.49 -12.46 11.96
C ALA A 84 5.64 -12.91 12.88
N LYS A 85 6.54 -12.00 13.26
CA LYS A 85 7.62 -12.28 14.23
C LYS A 85 7.09 -12.74 15.58
N LEU A 86 6.06 -12.08 16.11
CA LEU A 86 5.45 -12.44 17.38
C LEU A 86 4.88 -13.85 17.35
N ARG A 87 4.26 -14.22 16.23
CA ARG A 87 3.72 -15.57 15.99
C ARG A 87 4.84 -16.62 15.88
N GLU A 88 5.94 -16.29 15.22
CA GLU A 88 7.11 -17.17 15.07
C GLU A 88 7.83 -17.37 16.40
N ALA A 89 8.11 -16.30 17.15
CA ALA A 89 8.68 -16.36 18.50
C ALA A 89 7.81 -17.15 19.48
N THR A 90 6.47 -17.01 19.36
CA THR A 90 5.52 -17.82 20.15
C THR A 90 5.58 -19.29 19.76
N SER A 91 5.81 -19.62 18.49
CA SER A 91 5.99 -21.00 18.03
C SER A 91 7.29 -21.59 18.56
N LEU A 92 8.40 -20.85 18.44
CA LEU A 92 9.72 -21.28 18.90
C LEU A 92 9.74 -21.51 20.43
N GLY A 93 9.12 -20.62 21.20
CA GLY A 93 8.98 -20.78 22.65
C GLY A 93 8.16 -22.00 23.04
N LYS A 94 7.10 -22.34 22.28
CA LYS A 94 6.28 -23.53 22.52
C LYS A 94 7.06 -24.83 22.32
N HIS A 95 7.83 -24.95 21.24
CA HIS A 95 8.67 -26.14 21.00
C HIS A 95 9.79 -26.26 22.04
N PHE A 96 10.41 -25.14 22.44
CA PHE A 96 11.43 -25.14 23.49
C PHE A 96 10.86 -25.57 24.86
N CYS A 97 9.69 -25.05 25.25
CA CYS A 97 9.02 -25.43 26.49
C CYS A 97 8.60 -26.91 26.49
N LEU A 98 8.05 -27.42 25.38
CA LEU A 98 7.68 -28.84 25.26
C LEU A 98 8.90 -29.75 25.40
N LYS A 99 10.02 -29.39 24.78
CA LYS A 99 11.27 -30.13 24.93
C LYS A 99 11.77 -30.17 26.37
N LYS A 100 11.78 -29.01 27.05
CA LYS A 100 12.17 -28.93 28.46
C LYS A 100 11.25 -29.73 29.38
N LEU A 101 9.94 -29.74 29.09
CA LEU A 101 8.97 -30.52 29.84
C LEU A 101 9.17 -32.03 29.63
N LYS A 102 9.40 -32.48 28.38
CA LYS A 102 9.77 -33.87 28.09
C LYS A 102 11.05 -34.28 28.83
N ASP A 103 12.12 -33.48 28.75
CA ASP A 103 13.39 -33.78 29.43
C ASP A 103 13.21 -33.93 30.95
N ALA A 104 12.37 -33.08 31.56
CA ALA A 104 12.04 -33.16 32.98
C ALA A 104 11.22 -34.40 33.34
N LEU A 105 10.25 -34.77 32.50
CA LEU A 105 9.43 -35.98 32.69
C LEU A 105 10.22 -37.26 32.47
N GLU A 106 11.12 -37.30 31.48
CA GLU A 106 12.03 -38.42 31.25
C GLU A 106 13.00 -38.61 32.42
N SER A 107 13.41 -37.50 33.04
CA SER A 107 14.21 -37.53 34.27
C SER A 107 13.40 -38.04 35.46
N LEU A 108 12.15 -37.59 35.60
CA LEU A 108 11.23 -38.03 36.66
C LEU A 108 10.92 -39.53 36.53
N LYS A 109 10.67 -40.02 35.31
CA LYS A 109 10.39 -41.43 34.98
C LYS A 109 11.45 -42.40 35.52
N ARG A 110 12.73 -41.97 35.53
CA ARG A 110 13.84 -42.75 36.10
C ARG A 110 13.76 -42.88 37.63
N CYS A 111 13.10 -41.93 38.30
CA CYS A 111 13.03 -41.83 39.75
C CYS A 111 11.67 -42.29 40.35
N VAL A 112 10.59 -42.38 39.57
CA VAL A 112 9.28 -42.84 40.05
C VAL A 112 9.15 -44.37 40.12
N THR A 113 8.35 -44.88 41.05
CA THR A 113 8.06 -46.32 41.23
C THR A 113 6.95 -46.80 40.30
N ARG A 114 6.86 -48.12 40.06
CA ARG A 114 6.04 -48.76 39.01
C ARG A 114 4.61 -48.20 38.84
N ARG A 115 3.88 -47.89 39.93
CA ARG A 115 2.51 -47.35 39.83
C ARG A 115 2.44 -45.97 39.19
N ASN A 116 3.44 -45.12 39.41
CA ASN A 116 3.48 -43.75 38.90
C ASN A 116 4.29 -43.65 37.59
N LYS A 117 4.98 -44.74 37.21
CA LYS A 117 5.70 -44.80 35.93
C LYS A 117 4.74 -44.81 34.76
N ASP A 118 3.66 -45.58 34.86
CA ASP A 118 2.65 -45.70 33.80
C ASP A 118 1.99 -44.34 33.53
N ASP A 119 1.65 -43.58 34.58
CA ASP A 119 1.10 -42.22 34.45
C ASP A 119 2.10 -41.24 33.80
N VAL A 120 3.39 -41.30 34.16
CA VAL A 120 4.43 -40.45 33.55
C VAL A 120 4.66 -40.83 32.08
N GLU A 121 4.61 -42.12 31.76
CA GLU A 121 4.69 -42.63 30.38
C GLU A 121 3.53 -42.11 29.53
N GLU A 122 2.31 -42.11 30.07
CA GLU A 122 1.10 -41.58 29.41
C GLU A 122 1.23 -40.07 29.13
N VAL A 123 1.71 -39.29 30.10
CA VAL A 123 1.92 -37.84 29.91
C VAL A 123 3.01 -37.58 28.86
N ILE A 124 4.08 -38.37 28.82
CA ILE A 124 5.11 -38.28 27.78
C ILE A 124 4.51 -38.58 26.40
N ALA A 125 3.67 -39.60 26.27
CA ALA A 125 2.99 -39.94 25.02
C ALA A 125 2.02 -38.83 24.56
N MET A 126 1.29 -38.20 25.48
CA MET A 126 0.43 -37.05 25.18
C MET A 126 1.25 -35.85 24.68
N LEU A 127 2.43 -35.60 25.25
CA LEU A 127 3.32 -34.54 24.78
C LEU A 127 3.91 -34.82 23.40
N GLU A 128 4.18 -36.09 23.07
CA GLU A 128 4.60 -36.50 21.72
C GLU A 128 3.50 -36.26 20.69
N ALA A 129 2.26 -36.64 21.00
CA ALA A 129 1.12 -36.37 20.14
C ALA A 129 0.95 -34.86 19.89
N LEU A 130 1.10 -34.05 20.93
CA LEU A 130 1.02 -32.59 20.83
C LEU A 130 2.16 -31.98 20.01
N GLU A 131 3.39 -32.51 20.13
CA GLU A 131 4.55 -32.08 19.34
C GLU A 131 4.35 -32.38 17.84
N ILE A 132 3.79 -33.54 17.51
CA ILE A 132 3.41 -33.91 16.15
C ILE A 132 2.32 -32.97 15.63
N GLU A 133 1.26 -32.72 16.42
CA GLU A 133 0.16 -31.83 16.02
C GLU A 133 0.66 -30.40 15.74
N LEU A 134 1.54 -29.87 16.58
CA LEU A 134 2.12 -28.54 16.38
C LEU A 134 3.00 -28.46 15.13
N THR A 135 3.76 -29.52 14.85
CA THR A 135 4.61 -29.62 13.66
C THR A 135 3.77 -29.70 12.39
N GLN A 136 2.77 -30.60 12.37
CA GLN A 136 1.81 -30.71 11.26
C GLN A 136 1.05 -29.42 11.02
N ARG A 137 0.61 -28.74 12.08
CA ARG A 137 -0.04 -27.43 11.95
C ARG A 137 0.90 -26.42 11.31
N GLY A 138 2.19 -26.43 11.69
CA GLY A 138 3.24 -25.63 11.05
C GLY A 138 3.37 -25.89 9.56
N GLU A 139 3.46 -27.16 9.16
CA GLU A 139 3.54 -27.60 7.76
C GLU A 139 2.29 -27.16 6.96
N LEU A 140 1.09 -27.37 7.50
CA LEU A 140 -0.17 -26.94 6.87
C LEU A 140 -0.25 -25.42 6.66
N ILE A 141 0.36 -24.63 7.55
CA ILE A 141 0.41 -23.17 7.41
C ILE A 141 1.37 -22.78 6.27
N GLN A 142 2.49 -23.48 6.12
CA GLN A 142 3.42 -23.27 5.01
C GLN A 142 2.78 -23.65 3.68
N GLU A 143 2.17 -24.83 3.60
CA GLU A 143 1.46 -25.30 2.39
C GLU A 143 0.35 -24.32 1.98
N LYS A 144 -0.45 -23.85 2.94
CA LYS A 144 -1.49 -22.85 2.67
C LYS A 144 -0.94 -21.51 2.15
N ALA A 145 0.29 -21.15 2.52
CA ALA A 145 0.95 -19.95 1.97
C ALA A 145 1.44 -20.20 0.54
N GLU A 146 1.92 -21.41 0.23
CA GLU A 146 2.34 -21.81 -1.10
C GLU A 146 1.15 -21.89 -2.07
N VAL A 147 0.01 -22.46 -1.65
CA VAL A 147 -1.23 -22.45 -2.46
C VAL A 147 -1.65 -21.03 -2.82
N LYS A 148 -1.68 -20.11 -1.84
CA LYS A 148 -1.99 -18.70 -2.10
C LYS A 148 -1.04 -18.03 -3.08
N LYS A 149 0.24 -18.43 -3.08
CA LYS A 149 1.25 -17.91 -4.01
C LYS A 149 1.01 -18.45 -5.42
N LEU A 150 0.58 -19.69 -5.56
CA LEU A 150 0.17 -20.26 -6.84
C LEU A 150 -1.08 -19.55 -7.38
N ASP A 151 -2.10 -19.34 -6.55
CA ASP A 151 -3.32 -18.59 -6.92
C ASP A 151 -2.98 -17.16 -7.40
N LEU A 152 -2.07 -16.47 -6.69
CA LEU A 152 -1.65 -15.12 -7.08
C LEU A 152 -0.93 -15.13 -8.44
N LYS A 153 -0.11 -16.16 -8.69
CA LYS A 153 0.61 -16.32 -9.96
C LYS A 153 -0.34 -16.60 -11.12
N GLU A 154 -1.39 -17.37 -10.87
CA GLU A 154 -2.44 -17.64 -11.85
C GLU A 154 -3.23 -16.37 -12.18
N LEU A 155 -3.67 -15.62 -11.17
CA LEU A 155 -4.28 -14.30 -11.34
C LEU A 155 -3.40 -13.33 -12.12
N MET A 156 -2.09 -13.28 -11.84
CA MET A 156 -1.15 -12.44 -12.61
C MET A 156 -1.09 -12.84 -14.08
N LYS A 157 -1.13 -14.14 -14.38
CA LYS A 157 -1.15 -14.66 -15.76
C LYS A 157 -2.43 -14.27 -16.48
N GLU A 158 -3.58 -14.40 -15.81
CA GLU A 158 -4.88 -13.97 -16.36
C GLU A 158 -4.92 -12.46 -16.65
N ILE A 159 -4.41 -11.64 -15.72
CA ILE A 159 -4.31 -10.18 -15.92
C ILE A 159 -3.41 -9.86 -17.12
N GLN A 160 -2.29 -10.56 -17.28
CA GLN A 160 -1.39 -10.36 -18.42
C GLN A 160 -2.07 -10.73 -19.74
N GLU A 161 -2.80 -11.85 -19.78
CA GLU A 161 -3.52 -12.28 -20.97
C GLU A 161 -4.67 -11.33 -21.32
N ALA A 162 -5.44 -10.88 -20.32
CA ALA A 162 -6.49 -9.89 -20.51
C ALA A 162 -5.95 -8.56 -21.09
N ARG A 163 -4.77 -8.11 -20.62
CA ARG A 163 -4.07 -6.94 -21.20
C ARG A 163 -3.68 -7.19 -22.65
N ARG A 164 -3.17 -8.38 -22.99
CA ARG A 164 -2.78 -8.75 -24.36
C ARG A 164 -3.98 -8.74 -25.30
N ILE A 165 -5.09 -9.35 -24.88
CA ILE A 165 -6.35 -9.35 -25.62
C ILE A 165 -6.86 -7.92 -25.83
N LYS A 166 -6.82 -7.09 -24.79
CA LYS A 166 -7.22 -5.67 -24.89
C LYS A 166 -6.38 -4.91 -25.92
N MET A 167 -5.06 -5.09 -25.93
CA MET A 167 -4.17 -4.48 -26.93
C MET A 167 -4.46 -4.97 -28.35
N LEU A 168 -4.72 -6.27 -28.54
CA LEU A 168 -5.08 -6.82 -29.85
C LEU A 168 -6.41 -6.26 -30.37
N HIS A 169 -7.41 -6.11 -29.50
CA HIS A 169 -8.68 -5.47 -29.87
C HIS A 169 -8.47 -4.01 -30.26
N GLN A 170 -7.66 -3.27 -29.51
CA GLN A 170 -7.33 -1.87 -29.83
C GLN A 170 -6.69 -1.74 -31.22
N LEU A 171 -5.65 -2.55 -31.51
CA LEU A 171 -4.99 -2.57 -32.82
C LEU A 171 -5.95 -2.99 -33.95
N LYS A 172 -6.87 -3.92 -33.68
CA LYS A 172 -7.87 -4.35 -34.67
C LYS A 172 -8.86 -3.23 -35.00
N HIS A 173 -9.28 -2.45 -34.01
CA HIS A 173 -10.12 -1.28 -34.24
C HIS A 173 -9.41 -0.21 -35.07
N GLU A 174 -8.14 0.06 -34.78
CA GLU A 174 -7.31 1.01 -35.55
C GLU A 174 -7.13 0.57 -37.01
N LEU A 175 -6.85 -0.71 -37.25
CA LEU A 175 -6.75 -1.26 -38.61
C LEU A 175 -8.09 -1.24 -39.37
N CYS A 176 -9.22 -1.45 -38.68
CA CYS A 176 -10.54 -1.34 -39.30
C CYS A 176 -10.88 0.10 -39.68
N ALA A 177 -10.51 1.08 -38.85
CA ALA A 177 -10.69 2.50 -39.16
C ALA A 177 -9.90 2.89 -40.43
N LEU A 178 -8.63 2.50 -40.51
CA LEU A 178 -7.78 2.76 -41.68
C LEU A 178 -8.26 2.05 -42.95
N ARG A 179 -8.94 0.91 -42.84
CA ARG A 179 -9.50 0.16 -43.98
C ARG A 179 -10.75 0.83 -44.58
N VAL A 180 -11.44 1.70 -43.83
CA VAL A 180 -12.64 2.40 -44.31
C VAL A 180 -12.29 3.75 -44.97
N GLU A 181 -11.08 4.28 -44.75
CA GLU A 181 -10.61 5.56 -45.30
C GLU A 181 -9.86 5.46 -46.65
N VAL A 182 -9.78 4.25 -47.25
CA VAL A 182 -9.20 3.99 -48.60
C VAL A 182 -10.29 3.43 -49.51
#